data_AF-A0A7C9A7E7-F1
#
_entry.id   AF-A0A7C9A7E7-F1
#
_cell.length_a   1.000
_cell.length_b   1.000
_cell.length_c   1.000
_cell.angle_alpha   90.00
_cell.angle_beta   90.00
_cell.angle_gamma   90.00
#
_symmetry.space_group_name_H-M   'P 1'
#
loop_
_entity.id
_entity.type
_entity.pdbx_description
1 polymer ?
#
loop_
_entity_poly.entity_id
_entity_poly.type
_entity_poly.pdbx_seq_one_letter_code
_entity_poly.pdbx_strand_id
1 'polypeptide(L)'
;MDDKWDDGNASGVDNGVFLKPDVFMLTIPQVDGGTNLHIRLSWSQKLVYHDSEFSLFVPFSFPEYVTPANKKIPKKEKIEVNVHPGYGNEVLCKSSSHPLKEHLREAEKLSFLYELDVFSWSSTDFKFSYCVLASHMLGNVIVRSPSVDDTDQREMFYIHILPGSVQSKIVFTKKIIYVVDI
;
A
#
# COMPACT_ATOMS: atom_id res chain seq x y z
N MET A 1 -52.28 -6.43 28.87
CA MET A 1 -52.83 -6.85 27.58
C MET A 1 -51.74 -6.75 26.54
N ASP A 2 -50.76 -7.65 26.70
CA ASP A 2 -50.39 -8.72 25.77
C ASP A 2 -50.24 -8.39 24.27
N ASP A 3 -48.98 -8.50 23.84
CA ASP A 3 -48.45 -9.21 22.68
C ASP A 3 -48.84 -8.79 21.25
N LYS A 4 -47.83 -8.35 20.49
CA LYS A 4 -47.16 -9.22 19.50
C LYS A 4 -45.97 -8.51 18.84
N TRP A 5 -44.78 -9.10 18.99
CA TRP A 5 -43.68 -8.90 18.05
C TRP A 5 -43.90 -9.82 16.86
N ASP A 6 -44.01 -9.22 15.68
CA ASP A 6 -44.01 -9.91 14.39
C ASP A 6 -42.56 -10.04 13.95
N ASP A 7 -42.04 -11.27 14.03
CA ASP A 7 -40.68 -11.62 13.62
C ASP A 7 -40.71 -11.93 12.12
N GLY A 8 -40.79 -10.85 11.33
CA GLY A 8 -40.82 -10.88 9.87
C GLY A 8 -39.42 -10.94 9.28
N ASN A 9 -38.86 -12.15 9.23
CA ASN A 9 -37.82 -12.65 8.33
C ASN A 9 -37.17 -11.63 7.38
N ALA A 10 -36.21 -10.85 7.88
CA ALA A 10 -35.33 -10.03 7.05
C ALA A 10 -34.12 -10.86 6.61
N SER A 11 -34.31 -11.72 5.61
CA SER A 11 -33.21 -12.27 4.81
C SER A 11 -32.66 -11.19 3.88
N GLY A 12 -32.05 -10.16 4.47
CA GLY A 12 -31.17 -9.24 3.78
C GLY A 12 -29.75 -9.76 3.97
N VAL A 13 -29.12 -10.19 2.88
CA VAL A 13 -27.71 -10.57 2.85
C VAL A 13 -26.90 -9.37 3.33
N ASP A 14 -26.54 -9.41 4.62
CA ASP A 14 -25.55 -8.50 5.19
C ASP A 14 -24.19 -8.92 4.62
N ASN A 15 -23.88 -8.41 3.42
CA ASN A 15 -22.52 -8.36 2.90
C ASN A 15 -21.76 -7.31 3.72
N GLY A 16 -21.72 -7.51 5.03
CA GLY A 16 -21.06 -6.66 6.01
C GLY A 16 -19.56 -6.84 5.87
N VAL A 17 -18.95 -6.01 5.03
CA VAL A 17 -17.50 -5.83 5.01
C VAL A 17 -17.12 -5.22 6.36
N PHE A 18 -16.76 -6.07 7.32
CA PHE A 18 -16.13 -5.62 8.56
C PHE A 18 -14.73 -5.14 8.18
N LEU A 19 -14.57 -3.83 8.01
CA LEU A 19 -13.26 -3.19 7.91
C LEU A 19 -12.61 -3.27 9.30
N LYS A 20 -11.90 -4.36 9.59
CA LYS A 20 -10.78 -4.23 10.52
C LYS A 20 -9.82 -3.22 9.87
N PRO A 21 -9.32 -2.21 10.60
CA PRO A 21 -8.45 -1.19 10.01
C PRO A 21 -7.24 -1.77 9.25
N ASP A 22 -6.85 -3.00 9.56
CA ASP A 22 -5.68 -3.68 9.00
C ASP A 22 -6.01 -4.87 8.06
N VAL A 23 -7.28 -5.19 7.80
CA VAL A 23 -7.65 -6.35 6.97
C VAL A 23 -8.81 -6.02 6.04
N PHE A 24 -8.57 -6.16 4.74
CA PHE A 24 -9.59 -6.13 3.71
C PHE A 24 -9.96 -7.56 3.29
N MET A 25 -11.26 -7.88 3.29
CA MET A 25 -11.77 -9.18 2.84
C MET A 25 -12.80 -8.97 1.73
N LEU A 26 -12.66 -9.72 0.64
CA LEU A 26 -13.62 -9.78 -0.46
C LEU A 26 -14.14 -11.21 -0.59
N THR A 27 -15.43 -11.40 -0.35
CA THR A 27 -16.10 -12.69 -0.57
C THR A 27 -16.57 -12.76 -2.01
N ILE A 28 -16.07 -13.72 -2.78
CA ILE A 28 -16.53 -13.98 -4.14
C ILE A 28 -17.76 -14.89 -4.05
N PRO A 29 -18.93 -14.49 -4.61
CA PRO A 29 -20.11 -15.34 -4.60
C PRO A 29 -19.89 -16.60 -5.43
N GLN A 30 -20.80 -17.57 -5.33
CA GLN A 30 -20.75 -18.75 -6.19
C GLN A 30 -20.82 -18.33 -7.66
N VAL A 31 -19.90 -18.87 -8.47
CA VAL A 31 -19.81 -18.62 -9.91
C VAL A 31 -19.81 -19.93 -10.68
N ASP A 32 -20.28 -19.89 -11.92
CA ASP A 32 -20.28 -21.05 -12.80
C ASP A 32 -18.87 -21.53 -13.16
N GLY A 33 -18.73 -22.84 -13.37
CA GLY A 33 -17.46 -23.44 -13.79
C GLY A 33 -16.96 -22.90 -15.13
N GLY A 34 -15.68 -22.53 -15.19
CA GLY A 34 -15.05 -21.98 -16.39
C GLY A 34 -15.14 -20.44 -16.51
N THR A 35 -15.79 -19.78 -15.56
CA THR A 35 -15.83 -18.32 -15.46
C THR A 35 -14.44 -17.75 -15.15
N ASN A 36 -14.05 -16.68 -15.87
CA ASN A 36 -12.85 -15.91 -15.56
C ASN A 36 -13.18 -14.80 -14.56
N LEU A 37 -12.39 -14.70 -13.50
CA LEU A 37 -12.53 -13.66 -12.48
C LEU A 37 -11.41 -12.63 -12.64
N HIS A 38 -11.78 -11.35 -12.63
CA HIS A 38 -10.85 -10.24 -12.63
C HIS A 38 -11.10 -9.35 -11.41
N ILE A 39 -10.10 -9.28 -10.53
CA ILE A 39 -10.20 -8.57 -9.25
C ILE A 39 -9.19 -7.42 -9.27
N ARG A 40 -9.68 -6.20 -9.06
CA ARG A 40 -8.86 -4.99 -8.95
C ARG A 40 -9.08 -4.36 -7.60
N LEU A 41 -7.99 -4.15 -6.86
CA LEU A 41 -7.98 -3.49 -5.56
C LEU A 41 -7.15 -2.21 -5.68
N SER A 42 -7.56 -1.16 -4.98
CA SER A 42 -6.85 0.12 -4.99
C SER A 42 -6.97 0.75 -3.61
N TRP A 43 -5.85 1.16 -3.05
CA TRP A 43 -5.77 1.77 -1.72
C TRP A 43 -4.67 2.85 -1.71
N SER A 44 -4.65 3.64 -0.63
CA SER A 44 -3.61 4.62 -0.37
C SER A 44 -3.14 4.52 1.07
N GLN A 45 -1.85 4.75 1.29
CA GLN A 45 -1.26 4.76 2.62
C GLN A 45 -0.13 5.79 2.71
N LYS A 46 0.13 6.28 3.92
CA LYS A 46 1.34 7.07 4.19
C LYS A 46 2.54 6.12 4.17
N LEU A 47 3.64 6.55 3.55
CA LEU A 47 4.90 5.81 3.61
C LEU A 47 5.56 6.01 4.97
N VAL A 48 6.26 4.98 5.46
CA VAL A 48 7.05 5.08 6.69
C VAL A 48 8.34 5.81 6.36
N TYR A 49 8.69 6.84 7.14
CA TYR A 49 9.95 7.57 7.02
C TYR A 49 10.77 7.40 8.29
N HIS A 50 11.94 6.79 8.17
CA HIS A 50 12.85 6.53 9.29
C HIS A 50 14.29 6.61 8.79
N ASP A 51 15.21 7.18 9.58
CA ASP A 51 16.63 7.33 9.22
C ASP A 51 16.88 7.86 7.79
N SER A 52 16.04 8.82 7.38
CA SER A 52 16.10 9.43 6.04
C SER A 52 15.76 8.52 4.86
N GLU A 53 15.13 7.39 5.14
CA GLU A 53 14.63 6.43 4.16
C GLU A 53 13.11 6.34 4.21
N PHE A 54 12.50 6.37 3.02
CA PHE A 54 11.12 5.95 2.83
C PHE A 54 11.05 4.44 2.68
N SER A 55 10.10 3.83 3.37
CA SER A 55 9.84 2.39 3.31
C SER A 55 8.38 2.11 2.95
N LEU A 56 8.19 1.21 1.99
CA LEU A 56 6.92 0.66 1.57
C LEU A 56 6.90 -0.83 1.91
N PHE A 57 5.86 -1.24 2.65
CA PHE A 57 5.55 -2.63 2.93
C PHE A 57 4.16 -2.93 2.39
N VAL A 58 4.06 -3.97 1.57
CA VAL A 58 2.80 -4.47 0.99
C VAL A 58 2.78 -5.98 1.16
N PRO A 59 1.75 -6.55 1.81
CA PRO A 59 1.55 -8.00 1.84
C PRO A 59 1.50 -8.55 0.41
N PHE A 60 2.43 -9.46 0.11
CA PHE A 60 2.58 -10.07 -1.23
C PHE A 60 2.94 -11.56 -1.13
N SER A 61 2.79 -12.14 0.06
CA SER A 61 2.93 -13.56 0.29
C SER A 61 1.61 -14.29 0.09
N PHE A 62 1.66 -15.42 -0.62
CA PHE A 62 0.50 -16.24 -0.95
C PHE A 62 0.62 -17.63 -0.30
N PRO A 63 -0.36 -18.06 0.48
CA PRO A 63 -0.39 -19.41 1.05
C PRO A 63 -0.45 -20.51 -0.01
N GLU A 64 0.07 -21.71 0.31
CA GLU A 64 0.12 -22.84 -0.63
C GLU A 64 -1.26 -23.23 -1.17
N TYR A 65 -2.30 -23.12 -0.35
CA TYR A 65 -3.68 -23.47 -0.70
C TYR A 65 -4.32 -22.53 -1.74
N VAL A 66 -3.67 -21.42 -2.10
CA VAL A 66 -4.14 -20.53 -3.19
C VAL A 66 -4.03 -21.22 -4.55
N THR A 67 -3.10 -22.16 -4.73
CA THR A 67 -3.04 -22.97 -5.95
C THR A 67 -3.73 -24.32 -5.72
N PRO A 68 -4.77 -24.68 -6.49
CA PRO A 68 -5.39 -25.99 -6.39
C PRO A 68 -4.36 -27.10 -6.64
N ALA A 69 -4.21 -28.03 -5.70
CA ALA A 69 -3.41 -29.22 -5.89
C ALA A 69 -3.89 -29.96 -7.16
N ASN A 70 -2.96 -30.33 -8.03
CA ASN A 70 -3.17 -31.07 -9.29
C ASN A 70 -3.48 -30.27 -10.56
N LYS A 71 -3.50 -28.92 -10.55
CA LYS A 71 -3.58 -28.13 -11.80
C LYS A 71 -2.29 -27.36 -12.09
N LYS A 72 -1.69 -27.62 -13.26
CA LYS A 72 -0.60 -26.79 -13.83
C LYS A 72 -1.18 -25.52 -14.42
N ILE A 73 -1.51 -24.56 -13.56
CA ILE A 73 -1.99 -23.25 -13.98
C ILE A 73 -0.76 -22.37 -14.24
N PRO A 74 -0.63 -21.73 -15.43
CA PRO A 74 0.42 -20.75 -15.65
C PRO A 74 0.23 -19.58 -14.68
N LYS A 75 1.29 -19.18 -13.99
CA LYS A 75 1.27 -18.08 -13.04
C LYS A 75 2.27 -17.04 -13.51
N LYS A 76 1.87 -15.78 -13.41
CA LYS A 76 2.70 -14.65 -13.78
C LYS A 76 2.60 -13.61 -12.69
N GLU A 77 3.75 -13.20 -12.20
CA GLU A 77 3.87 -12.12 -11.22
C GLU A 77 4.40 -10.89 -11.90
N LYS A 78 3.80 -9.74 -11.57
CA LYS A 78 4.25 -8.44 -12.02
C LYS A 78 4.18 -7.45 -10.85
N ILE A 79 5.29 -6.78 -10.59
CA ILE A 79 5.39 -5.70 -9.61
C ILE A 79 5.95 -4.49 -10.33
N GLU A 80 5.22 -3.38 -10.26
CA GLU A 80 5.64 -2.10 -10.83
C GLU A 80 5.67 -1.06 -9.71
N VAL A 81 6.81 -0.37 -9.57
CA VAL A 81 7.00 0.68 -8.57
C VAL A 81 7.31 1.96 -9.28
N ASN A 82 6.49 2.99 -9.05
CA ASN A 82 6.66 4.32 -9.61
C ASN A 82 6.91 5.32 -8.47
N VAL A 83 8.11 5.91 -8.41
CA VAL A 83 8.51 6.88 -7.40
C VAL A 83 8.54 8.27 -8.04
N HIS A 84 7.84 9.21 -7.42
CA HIS A 84 7.81 10.62 -7.84
C HIS A 84 8.40 11.48 -6.72
N PRO A 85 9.69 11.87 -6.78
CA PRO A 85 10.37 12.61 -5.72
C PRO A 85 10.09 14.13 -5.73
N GLY A 86 9.29 14.62 -6.67
CA GLY A 86 9.13 16.06 -6.92
C GLY A 86 10.28 16.65 -7.74
N TYR A 87 10.13 17.90 -8.16
CA TYR A 87 11.01 18.56 -9.13
C TYR A 87 12.47 18.63 -8.68
N GLY A 88 13.39 18.16 -9.53
CA GLY A 88 14.84 18.34 -9.36
C GLY A 88 15.51 17.47 -8.30
N ASN A 89 14.80 16.50 -7.71
CA ASN A 89 15.35 15.64 -6.66
C ASN A 89 15.75 14.27 -7.18
N GLU A 90 16.92 13.80 -6.78
CA GLU A 90 17.40 12.47 -7.15
C GLU A 90 16.87 11.41 -6.16
N VAL A 91 16.51 10.23 -6.68
CA VAL A 91 16.10 9.08 -5.88
C VAL A 91 17.19 8.03 -5.88
N LEU A 92 17.58 7.60 -4.68
CA LEU A 92 18.49 6.49 -4.47
C LEU A 92 17.71 5.30 -3.91
N CYS A 93 17.60 4.23 -4.70
CA CYS A 93 17.05 2.96 -4.24
C CYS A 93 18.00 2.33 -3.20
N LYS A 94 17.43 1.83 -2.10
CA LYS A 94 18.20 1.27 -0.97
C LYS A 94 18.09 -0.24 -0.93
N SER A 95 16.86 -0.74 -0.81
CA SER A 95 16.60 -2.17 -0.79
C SER A 95 15.27 -2.52 -1.43
N SER A 96 15.21 -3.73 -1.97
CA SER A 96 13.99 -4.34 -2.50
C SER A 96 14.00 -5.83 -2.14
N SER A 97 12.85 -6.31 -1.71
CA SER A 97 12.57 -7.74 -1.47
C SER A 97 12.56 -8.57 -2.77
N HIS A 98 12.23 -7.95 -3.90
CA HIS A 98 12.12 -8.60 -5.20
C HIS A 98 13.15 -8.02 -6.18
N PRO A 99 13.63 -8.79 -7.18
CA PRO A 99 14.66 -8.36 -8.13
C PRO A 99 14.07 -7.38 -9.16
N LEU A 100 13.77 -6.17 -8.69
CA LEU A 100 13.27 -5.05 -9.48
C LEU A 100 14.35 -4.56 -10.45
N LYS A 101 13.97 -4.34 -11.71
CA LYS A 101 14.81 -3.69 -12.71
C LYS A 101 14.32 -2.28 -12.94
N GLU A 102 15.24 -1.32 -12.92
CA GLU A 102 14.93 0.02 -13.39
C GLU A 102 14.61 -0.04 -14.88
N HIS A 103 13.47 0.51 -15.28
CA HIS A 103 13.05 0.52 -16.68
C HIS A 103 12.75 1.92 -17.22
N LEU A 104 12.58 2.91 -16.34
CA LEU A 104 12.39 4.31 -16.73
C LEU A 104 12.95 5.26 -15.67
N ARG A 105 13.75 6.24 -16.11
CA ARG A 105 14.23 7.36 -15.29
C ARG A 105 14.03 8.66 -16.04
N GLU A 106 13.14 9.50 -15.52
CA GLU A 106 12.83 10.84 -16.00
C GLU A 106 13.05 11.85 -14.86
N ALA A 107 13.06 13.14 -15.18
CA ALA A 107 13.36 14.21 -14.20
C ALA A 107 12.44 14.22 -12.97
N GLU A 108 11.23 13.66 -13.08
CA GLU A 108 10.22 13.67 -12.01
C GLU A 108 9.73 12.26 -11.62
N LYS A 109 10.27 11.22 -12.26
CA LYS A 109 9.74 9.86 -12.15
C LYS A 109 10.85 8.82 -12.27
N LEU A 110 10.88 7.90 -11.32
CA LEU A 110 11.71 6.69 -11.36
C LEU A 110 10.81 5.46 -11.31
N SER A 111 10.98 4.55 -12.27
CA SER A 111 10.10 3.40 -12.41
C SER A 111 10.88 2.08 -12.42
N PHE A 112 10.40 1.12 -11.64
CA PHE A 112 10.97 -0.22 -11.54
C PHE A 112 9.93 -1.27 -11.91
N LEU A 113 10.40 -2.35 -12.53
CA LEU A 113 9.58 -3.46 -12.98
C LEU A 113 10.22 -4.79 -12.57
N TYR A 114 9.40 -5.66 -11.99
CA TYR A 114 9.64 -7.09 -11.90
C TYR A 114 8.49 -7.78 -12.63
N GLU A 115 8.82 -8.69 -13.54
CA GLU A 115 7.83 -9.48 -14.28
C GLU A 115 8.42 -10.85 -14.57
N LEU A 116 7.74 -11.91 -14.11
CA LEU A 116 8.23 -13.27 -14.25
C LEU A 116 7.07 -14.28 -14.33
N ASP A 117 7.22 -15.29 -15.17
CA ASP A 117 6.40 -16.50 -15.10
C ASP A 117 6.94 -17.38 -13.95
N VAL A 118 6.08 -17.67 -12.96
CA VAL A 118 6.49 -18.34 -11.71
C VAL A 118 5.87 -19.73 -11.60
N PHE A 119 6.58 -20.66 -10.96
CA PHE A 119 6.04 -21.98 -10.67
C PHE A 119 5.14 -21.97 -9.43
N SER A 120 5.56 -21.27 -8.39
CA SER A 120 4.83 -21.00 -7.16
C SER A 120 4.69 -19.50 -6.96
N TRP A 121 3.59 -19.07 -6.35
CA TRP A 121 3.41 -17.68 -5.94
C TRP A 121 4.46 -17.27 -4.90
N SER A 122 4.73 -15.97 -4.80
CA SER A 122 5.67 -15.41 -3.85
C SER A 122 5.29 -15.78 -2.42
N SER A 123 6.28 -16.21 -1.66
CA SER A 123 6.18 -16.47 -0.21
C SER A 123 6.74 -15.32 0.62
N THR A 124 7.11 -14.21 -0.02
CA THR A 124 7.76 -13.06 0.61
C THR A 124 6.96 -11.79 0.36
N ASP A 125 6.65 -11.06 1.42
CA ASP A 125 5.98 -9.77 1.28
C ASP A 125 6.85 -8.74 0.56
N PHE A 126 6.17 -7.85 -0.16
CA PHE A 126 6.84 -6.81 -0.92
C PHE A 126 7.34 -5.70 0.02
N LYS A 127 8.65 -5.58 0.10
CA LYS A 127 9.40 -4.50 0.75
C LYS A 127 10.18 -3.71 -0.29
N PHE A 128 10.09 -2.38 -0.21
CA PHE A 128 10.85 -1.45 -1.04
C PHE A 128 11.25 -0.23 -0.21
N SER A 129 12.48 0.25 -0.39
CA SER A 129 12.98 1.44 0.31
C SER A 129 13.84 2.32 -0.59
N TYR A 130 13.74 3.62 -0.37
CA TYR A 130 14.47 4.64 -1.12
C TYR A 130 14.74 5.90 -0.29
N CYS A 131 15.79 6.63 -0.65
CA CYS A 131 16.01 8.00 -0.20
C CYS A 131 15.70 8.98 -1.31
N VAL A 132 15.30 10.19 -0.92
CA VAL A 132 15.28 11.36 -1.79
C VAL A 132 16.45 12.25 -1.40
N LEU A 133 17.37 12.46 -2.33
CA LEU A 133 18.52 13.36 -2.17
C LEU A 133 18.05 14.78 -2.45
N ALA A 134 17.68 15.49 -1.39
CA ALA A 134 17.29 16.89 -1.44
C ALA A 134 18.36 17.77 -0.80
N SER A 135 18.85 18.78 -1.51
CA SER A 135 19.78 19.78 -0.99
C SER A 135 19.13 20.76 0.00
N HIS A 136 17.80 20.84 0.00
CA HIS A 136 17.00 21.80 0.76
C HIS A 136 15.80 21.11 1.40
N MET A 137 15.19 21.75 2.41
CA MET A 137 13.89 21.31 2.90
C MET A 137 12.85 21.40 1.78
N LEU A 138 12.06 20.36 1.60
CA LEU A 138 11.02 20.31 0.59
C LEU A 138 9.66 20.23 1.26
N GLY A 139 8.84 21.26 1.05
CA GLY A 139 7.42 21.23 1.36
C GLY A 139 6.64 21.01 0.07
N ASN A 140 5.70 20.07 0.07
CA ASN A 140 4.77 19.87 -1.03
C ASN A 140 3.34 19.79 -0.50
N VAL A 141 2.39 20.31 -1.28
CA VAL A 141 0.96 20.22 -1.01
C VAL A 141 0.32 19.51 -2.20
N ILE A 142 -0.24 18.33 -1.96
CA ILE A 142 -0.99 17.58 -2.97
C ILE A 142 -2.47 17.81 -2.70
N VAL A 143 -3.17 18.48 -3.61
CA VAL A 143 -4.63 18.60 -3.56
C VAL A 143 -5.25 17.50 -4.41
N ARG A 144 -6.25 16.82 -3.88
CA ARG A 144 -6.96 15.72 -4.50
C ARG A 144 -8.45 16.00 -4.48
N SER A 145 -9.04 16.12 -5.66
CA SER A 145 -10.49 16.19 -5.83
C SER A 145 -11.13 14.82 -5.55
N PRO A 146 -12.35 14.79 -4.98
CA PRO A 146 -13.08 13.55 -4.75
C PRO A 146 -13.50 12.90 -6.06
N SER A 147 -13.66 11.58 -6.05
CA SER A 147 -14.34 10.84 -7.13
C SER A 147 -15.84 11.11 -7.11
N VAL A 148 -16.51 10.93 -8.25
CA VAL A 148 -17.99 11.00 -8.35
C VAL A 148 -18.66 9.98 -7.43
N ASP A 149 -18.00 8.84 -7.21
CA ASP A 149 -18.51 7.73 -6.38
C ASP A 149 -18.13 7.85 -4.90
N ASP A 150 -17.36 8.88 -4.49
CA ASP A 150 -16.95 9.04 -3.10
C ASP A 150 -18.11 9.57 -2.24
N THR A 151 -18.28 9.04 -1.03
CA THR A 151 -19.32 9.54 -0.11
C THR A 151 -19.01 10.95 0.39
N ASP A 152 -17.72 11.29 0.55
CA ASP A 152 -17.27 12.63 0.91
C ASP A 152 -16.84 13.40 -0.35
N GLN A 153 -17.57 14.45 -0.67
CA GLN A 153 -17.36 15.29 -1.86
C GLN A 153 -16.50 16.54 -1.57
N ARG A 154 -15.78 16.57 -0.45
CA ARG A 154 -14.83 17.65 -0.14
C ARG A 154 -13.49 17.43 -0.82
N GLU A 155 -12.84 18.52 -1.21
CA GLU A 155 -11.44 18.47 -1.63
C GLU A 155 -10.56 18.08 -0.45
N MET A 156 -9.60 17.18 -0.70
CA MET A 156 -8.63 16.75 0.28
C MET A 156 -7.26 17.29 -0.09
N PHE A 157 -6.47 17.70 0.90
CA PHE A 157 -5.09 18.09 0.67
C PHE A 157 -4.15 17.33 1.60
N TYR A 158 -2.95 17.04 1.10
CA TYR A 158 -1.87 16.39 1.84
C TYR A 158 -0.69 17.34 1.87
N ILE A 159 -0.27 17.76 3.06
CA ILE A 159 0.97 18.50 3.25
C ILE A 159 2.06 17.50 3.59
N HIS A 160 3.11 17.48 2.79
CA HIS A 160 4.31 16.68 3.03
C HIS A 160 5.51 17.59 3.21
N ILE A 161 6.24 17.43 4.30
CA ILE A 161 7.48 18.17 4.58
C ILE A 161 8.59 17.13 4.70
N LEU A 162 9.53 17.17 3.77
CA LEU A 162 10.75 16.39 3.80
C LEU A 162 11.89 17.27 4.33
N PRO A 163 12.53 16.90 5.46
CA PRO A 163 13.77 17.55 5.85
C PRO A 163 14.84 17.27 4.80
N GLY A 164 15.49 18.32 4.31
CA GLY A 164 16.62 18.19 3.37
C GLY A 164 17.82 17.47 3.99
N SER A 165 18.84 17.22 3.17
CA SER A 165 20.11 16.55 3.50
C SER A 165 20.55 16.63 4.98
N VAL A 166 20.86 15.46 5.53
CA VAL A 166 21.23 15.17 6.94
C VAL A 166 22.59 15.73 7.35
N GLN A 167 23.31 16.42 6.46
CA GLN A 167 24.69 16.83 6.73
C GLN A 167 24.84 17.84 7.88
N SER A 168 23.74 18.42 8.37
CA SER A 168 23.68 19.16 9.63
C SER A 168 22.64 18.55 10.59
N LYS A 169 22.95 17.39 11.18
CA LYS A 169 22.31 16.96 12.44
C LYS A 169 22.69 17.96 13.54
N ILE A 170 21.99 19.09 13.60
CA ILE A 170 22.01 19.97 14.76
C ILE A 170 21.31 19.17 15.86
N VAL A 171 22.11 18.50 16.68
CA VAL A 171 21.63 17.83 17.88
C VAL A 171 21.21 18.88 18.89
N PHE A 172 19.97 18.81 19.35
CA PHE A 172 19.48 19.66 20.43
C PHE A 172 19.44 18.85 21.73
N THR A 173 19.82 19.49 22.84
CA THR A 173 19.73 18.87 24.15
C THR A 173 18.27 18.73 24.56
N LYS A 174 17.82 17.51 24.82
CA LYS A 174 16.47 17.22 25.34
C LYS A 174 16.57 16.76 26.79
N LYS A 175 15.84 17.41 27.70
CA LYS A 175 15.62 16.88 29.05
C LYS A 175 14.44 15.91 28.98
N ILE A 176 14.68 14.65 29.32
CA ILE A 176 13.68 13.58 29.27
C ILE A 176 13.49 13.06 30.70
N ILE A 177 12.24 12.95 31.15
CA ILE A 177 11.88 12.31 32.42
C ILE A 177 11.08 11.07 32.07
N TYR A 178 11.54 9.91 32.51
CA TYR A 178 10.81 8.65 32.38
C TYR A 178 10.04 8.42 33.68
N VAL A 179 8.72 8.33 33.59
CA VAL A 179 7.87 7.88 34.70
C VAL A 179 7.52 6.43 34.40
N VAL A 180 7.92 5.54 35.29
CA VAL A 180 7.74 4.09 35.15
C VAL A 180 6.83 3.65 36.29
N ASP A 181 5.75 2.96 35.93
CA ASP A 181 4.85 2.30 36.89
C ASP A 181 5.55 1.04 37.44
N ILE A 182 5.41 0.77 38.74
CA ILE A 182 6.12 -0.30 39.47
C ILE A 182 5.12 -1.34 39.95
#